data_AF-A0A3E0U825-F1
#
_entry.id   AF-A0A3E0U825-F1
#
_cell.length_a   1.000
_cell.length_b   1.000
_cell.length_c   1.000
_cell.angle_alpha   90.00
_cell.angle_beta   90.00
_cell.angle_gamma   90.00
#
_symmetry.space_group_name_H-M   'P 1'
#
loop_
_entity.id
_entity.type
_entity.pdbx_description
1 polymer ?
#
loop_
_entity_poly.entity_id
_entity_poly.type
_entity_poly.pdbx_seq_one_letter_code
_entity_poly.pdbx_strand_id
1 'polypeptide(L)'
;MTVYDLSNFSDTPFGRYSDDSKHNGTAFREILIDKLKQARQDKTKLIVDFDSIKIGIGSSFLEEAFGGLVRKGYFTKEELTGELGVLDIKSDQDFYKKEIFAYINEAKLEG
;
A
#
# COMPACT_ATOMS: atom_id res chain seq x y z
N MET A 1 11.99 6.96 -10.38
CA MET A 1 10.94 6.88 -9.35
C MET A 1 9.61 6.90 -10.05
N THR A 2 8.63 6.15 -9.55
CA THR A 2 7.28 6.09 -10.14
C THR A 2 6.29 6.55 -9.08
N VAL A 3 5.40 7.48 -9.44
CA VAL A 3 4.34 7.95 -8.56
C VAL A 3 3.02 7.32 -8.98
N TYR A 4 2.25 6.80 -8.03
CA TYR A 4 0.89 6.34 -8.24
C TYR A 4 -0.06 7.14 -7.35
N ASP A 5 -0.85 8.00 -7.97
CA ASP A 5 -1.94 8.71 -7.30
C ASP A 5 -3.08 7.73 -7.00
N LEU A 6 -3.40 7.57 -5.70
CA LEU A 6 -4.43 6.66 -5.21
C LEU A 6 -5.83 6.99 -5.76
N SER A 7 -6.10 8.24 -6.15
CA SER A 7 -7.37 8.61 -6.78
C SER A 7 -7.59 7.94 -8.13
N ASN A 8 -6.53 7.49 -8.82
CA ASN A 8 -6.65 6.67 -10.03
C ASN A 8 -7.28 5.30 -9.76
N PHE A 9 -7.21 4.81 -8.52
CA PHE A 9 -7.89 3.60 -8.10
C PHE A 9 -9.34 3.90 -7.71
N SER A 10 -9.54 4.91 -6.85
CA SER A 10 -10.86 5.40 -6.44
C SER A 10 -10.70 6.71 -5.68
N ASP A 11 -11.66 7.63 -5.80
CA ASP A 11 -11.74 8.82 -4.94
C ASP A 11 -12.09 8.46 -3.49
N THR A 12 -12.71 7.29 -3.28
CA THR A 12 -13.21 6.81 -1.99
C THR A 12 -12.91 5.31 -1.83
N PRO A 13 -11.63 4.89 -1.79
CA PRO A 13 -11.30 3.49 -1.58
C PRO A 13 -11.68 3.08 -0.15
N PHE A 14 -12.39 1.97 -0.02
CA PHE A 14 -12.88 1.50 1.27
C PHE A 14 -13.10 0.00 1.27
N GLY A 15 -13.10 -0.56 2.48
CA GLY A 15 -13.32 -1.98 2.68
C GLY A 15 -12.03 -2.79 2.63
N ARG A 16 -12.09 -3.96 3.24
CA ARG A 16 -11.01 -4.92 3.32
C ARG A 16 -11.05 -5.87 2.14
N TYR A 17 -12.22 -6.46 1.88
CA TYR A 17 -12.42 -7.53 0.90
C TYR A 17 -13.42 -7.15 -0.19
N SER A 18 -13.60 -8.03 -1.18
CA SER A 18 -14.50 -7.86 -2.32
C SER A 18 -15.97 -7.62 -1.94
N ASP A 19 -16.38 -8.14 -0.79
CA ASP A 19 -17.76 -8.03 -0.32
C ASP A 19 -18.07 -6.63 0.24
N ASP A 20 -17.04 -5.87 0.62
CA ASP A 20 -17.19 -4.50 1.12
C ASP A 20 -17.39 -3.51 -0.03
N SER A 21 -16.53 -3.60 -1.06
CA SER A 21 -16.57 -2.70 -2.21
C SER A 21 -15.76 -3.24 -3.40
N LYS A 22 -15.94 -2.65 -4.59
CA LYS A 22 -15.06 -2.93 -5.74
C LYS A 22 -13.64 -2.33 -5.59
N HIS A 23 -13.51 -1.29 -4.77
CA HIS A 23 -12.26 -0.55 -4.55
C HIS A 23 -11.73 -0.80 -3.14
N ASN A 24 -11.60 -2.08 -2.79
CA ASN A 24 -11.20 -2.57 -1.47
C ASN A 24 -9.68 -2.82 -1.37
N GLY A 25 -9.23 -3.14 -0.16
CA GLY A 25 -7.81 -3.37 0.14
C GLY A 25 -7.18 -4.54 -0.63
N THR A 26 -7.89 -5.66 -0.86
CA THR A 26 -7.35 -6.76 -1.67
C THR A 26 -7.19 -6.37 -3.12
N ALA A 27 -8.16 -5.66 -3.70
CA ALA A 27 -8.08 -5.18 -5.08
C ALA A 27 -6.92 -4.19 -5.26
N PHE A 28 -6.72 -3.27 -4.31
CA PHE A 28 -5.60 -2.35 -4.38
C PHE A 28 -4.25 -3.04 -4.17
N ARG A 29 -4.19 -4.07 -3.30
CA ARG A 29 -2.97 -4.88 -3.11
C ARG A 29 -2.48 -5.51 -4.41
N GLU A 30 -3.37 -6.03 -5.26
CA GLU A 30 -2.96 -6.60 -6.56
C GLU A 30 -2.26 -5.54 -7.43
N ILE A 31 -2.77 -4.31 -7.45
CA ILE A 31 -2.13 -3.18 -8.15
C ILE A 31 -0.76 -2.86 -7.54
N LEU A 32 -0.65 -2.86 -6.21
CA LEU A 32 0.61 -2.64 -5.52
C LEU A 32 1.64 -3.72 -5.85
N ILE A 33 1.23 -4.99 -5.92
CA ILE A 33 2.12 -6.11 -6.23
C ILE A 33 2.83 -5.89 -7.57
N ASP A 34 2.08 -5.57 -8.62
CA ASP A 34 2.65 -5.37 -9.95
C ASP A 34 3.58 -4.15 -9.99
N LYS A 35 3.16 -3.04 -9.38
CA LYS A 35 3.96 -1.80 -9.36
C LYS A 35 5.23 -1.92 -8.54
N LEU A 36 5.17 -2.60 -7.39
CA LEU A 36 6.33 -2.82 -6.52
C LEU A 36 7.31 -3.82 -7.14
N LYS A 37 6.82 -4.85 -7.84
CA LYS A 37 7.67 -5.77 -8.62
C LYS A 37 8.42 -5.02 -9.72
N GLN A 38 7.72 -4.15 -10.46
CA GLN A 38 8.35 -3.30 -11.48
C GLN A 38 9.37 -2.36 -10.86
N ALA A 39 9.03 -1.68 -9.76
CA ALA A 39 9.95 -0.79 -9.06
C ALA A 39 11.23 -1.51 -8.61
N ARG A 40 11.09 -2.74 -8.09
CA ARG A 40 12.23 -3.60 -7.70
C ARG A 40 13.09 -3.98 -8.91
N GLN A 41 12.50 -4.34 -10.05
CA GLN A 41 13.22 -4.67 -11.28
C GLN A 41 14.02 -3.46 -11.81
N ASP A 42 13.39 -2.28 -11.80
CA ASP A 42 13.99 -1.04 -12.28
C ASP A 42 14.95 -0.39 -11.27
N LYS A 43 15.14 -1.01 -10.09
CA LYS A 43 15.93 -0.47 -8.97
C LYS A 43 15.49 0.96 -8.61
N THR A 44 14.18 1.16 -8.55
CA THR A 44 13.55 2.45 -8.21
C THR A 44 12.52 2.28 -7.10
N LYS A 45 11.91 3.40 -6.68
CA LYS A 45 10.84 3.42 -5.68
C LYS A 45 9.48 3.69 -6.33
N LEU A 46 8.46 3.03 -5.80
CA LEU A 46 7.05 3.39 -5.95
C LEU A 46 6.67 4.35 -4.83
N ILE A 47 6.19 5.54 -5.20
CA ILE A 47 5.57 6.49 -4.29
C ILE A 47 4.06 6.37 -4.46
N VAL A 48 3.35 5.98 -3.41
CA VAL A 48 1.88 6.03 -3.40
C VAL A 48 1.45 7.38 -2.84
N ASP A 49 0.72 8.15 -3.65
CA ASP A 49 0.31 9.52 -3.34
C ASP A 49 -1.15 9.55 -2.86
N PHE A 50 -1.35 10.09 -1.67
CA PHE A 50 -2.64 10.21 -0.98
C PHE A 50 -3.19 11.65 -1.02
N ASP A 51 -2.46 12.64 -1.55
CA ASP A 51 -2.87 14.05 -1.47
C ASP A 51 -4.16 14.37 -2.23
N SER A 52 -4.44 13.60 -3.27
CA SER A 52 -5.67 13.74 -4.09
C SER A 52 -6.91 13.16 -3.40
N ILE A 53 -6.75 12.45 -2.28
CA ILE A 53 -7.85 11.81 -1.56
C ILE A 53 -8.53 12.80 -0.62
N LYS A 54 -9.83 13.01 -0.83
CA LYS A 54 -10.64 13.98 -0.05
C LYS A 54 -11.31 13.37 1.19
N ILE A 55 -11.41 12.05 1.26
CA ILE A 55 -12.07 11.32 2.36
C ILE A 55 -11.04 10.48 3.09
N GLY A 56 -11.10 10.45 4.42
CA GLY A 56 -10.22 9.61 5.24
C GLY A 56 -10.26 8.14 4.81
N ILE A 57 -9.09 7.53 4.59
CA ILE A 57 -8.96 6.10 4.26
C ILE A 57 -8.95 5.28 5.55
N GLY A 58 -9.84 4.29 5.63
CA GLY A 58 -9.98 3.46 6.82
C GLY A 58 -8.79 2.53 7.04
N SER A 59 -8.49 2.27 8.31
CA SER A 59 -7.44 1.34 8.76
C SER A 59 -7.54 -0.05 8.11
N SER A 60 -8.75 -0.61 7.98
CA SER A 60 -8.95 -1.92 7.35
C SER A 60 -8.50 -1.98 5.89
N PHE A 61 -8.66 -0.88 5.14
CA PHE A 61 -8.17 -0.79 3.78
C PHE A 61 -6.63 -0.75 3.77
N LEU A 62 -6.02 0.12 4.58
CA LEU A 62 -4.57 0.30 4.66
C LEU A 62 -3.87 -1.00 5.13
N GLU A 63 -4.40 -1.62 6.17
CA GLU A 63 -3.87 -2.86 6.75
C GLU A 63 -3.90 -4.01 5.74
N GLU A 64 -4.94 -4.09 4.92
CA GLU A 64 -5.10 -5.16 3.92
C GLU A 64 -4.31 -4.90 2.64
N ALA A 65 -4.28 -3.64 2.18
CA ALA A 65 -3.51 -3.24 1.01
C ALA A 65 -2.00 -3.40 1.24
N PHE A 66 -1.51 -2.89 2.37
CA PHE A 66 -0.07 -2.80 2.62
C PHE A 66 0.46 -3.90 3.54
N GLY A 67 -0.18 -4.13 4.69
CA GLY A 67 0.18 -5.24 5.59
C GLY A 67 -0.04 -6.60 4.92
N GLY A 68 -1.06 -6.70 4.05
CA GLY A 68 -1.34 -7.88 3.24
C GLY A 68 -0.21 -8.28 2.30
N LEU A 69 0.63 -7.33 1.84
CA LEU A 69 1.81 -7.64 0.99
C LEU A 69 2.78 -8.58 1.71
N VAL A 70 2.95 -8.37 3.03
CA VAL A 70 3.81 -9.20 3.88
C VAL A 70 3.08 -10.46 4.32
N ARG A 71 1.83 -10.34 4.80
CA ARG A 71 1.04 -11.51 5.28
C ARG A 71 0.91 -12.59 4.22
N LYS A 72 0.70 -12.21 2.95
CA LYS A 72 0.55 -13.13 1.83
C LYS A 72 1.87 -13.54 1.17
N GLY A 73 3.02 -13.08 1.69
CA GLY A 73 4.35 -13.49 1.21
C GLY A 73 4.78 -12.90 -0.13
N TYR A 74 4.18 -11.79 -0.57
CA TYR A 74 4.59 -11.12 -1.82
C TYR A 74 5.89 -10.33 -1.65
N PHE A 75 6.07 -9.72 -0.48
CA PHE A 75 7.25 -8.94 -0.12
C PHE A 75 7.60 -9.14 1.35
N THR A 76 8.89 -9.03 1.66
CA THR A 76 9.36 -8.87 3.03
C THR A 76 9.24 -7.42 3.49
N LYS A 77 9.24 -7.22 4.82
CA LYS A 77 9.27 -5.87 5.42
C LYS A 77 10.47 -5.07 4.93
N GLU A 78 11.64 -5.71 4.87
CA GLU A 78 12.89 -5.09 4.42
C GLU A 78 12.81 -4.63 2.95
N GLU A 79 12.22 -5.44 2.07
CA GLU A 79 12.02 -5.04 0.66
C GLU A 79 11.10 -3.83 0.52
N LEU A 80 10.12 -3.64 1.41
CA LEU A 80 9.19 -2.51 1.35
C LEU A 80 9.77 -1.26 2.00
N THR A 81 10.23 -1.35 3.25
CA THR A 81 10.52 -0.20 4.11
C THR A 81 11.96 -0.13 4.63
N GLY A 82 12.84 -1.04 4.20
CA GLY A 82 14.26 -1.01 4.56
C GLY A 82 15.00 0.19 3.96
N GLU A 83 16.32 0.26 4.19
CA GLU A 83 17.17 1.34 3.66
C GLU A 83 17.05 1.47 2.14
N LEU A 84 16.97 0.33 1.45
CA LEU A 84 16.76 0.21 0.01
C LEU A 84 15.31 -0.17 -0.36
N GLY A 85 14.37 0.05 0.56
CA GLY A 85 12.96 -0.28 0.38
C GLY A 85 12.35 0.36 -0.86
N VAL A 86 11.53 -0.40 -1.58
CA VAL A 86 10.92 0.04 -2.85
C VAL A 86 9.63 0.82 -2.68
N LEU A 87 9.09 0.97 -1.47
CA LEU A 87 7.86 1.70 -1.18
C LEU A 87 8.14 3.01 -0.46
N ASP A 88 7.47 4.08 -0.88
CA ASP A 88 7.34 5.31 -0.11
C ASP A 88 5.90 5.84 -0.19
N ILE A 89 5.51 6.65 0.78
CA ILE A 89 4.16 7.22 0.89
C ILE A 89 4.28 8.75 0.85
N LYS A 90 3.56 9.37 -0.08
CA LYS A 90 3.39 10.83 -0.16
C LYS A 90 2.00 11.17 0.36
N SER A 91 1.96 12.09 1.32
CA SER A 91 0.75 12.56 1.96
C SER A 91 1.04 13.83 2.77
N ASP A 92 0.20 14.86 2.63
CA ASP A 92 0.15 16.04 3.51
C ASP A 92 -0.30 15.66 4.93
N GLN A 93 -0.94 14.50 5.08
CA GLN A 93 -1.32 13.91 6.35
C GLN A 93 -0.30 12.84 6.76
N ASP A 94 0.63 13.18 7.65
CA ASP A 94 1.71 12.31 8.12
C ASP A 94 1.24 10.96 8.71
N PHE A 95 0.00 10.89 9.18
CA PHE A 95 -0.50 9.69 9.83
C PHE A 95 -0.62 8.50 8.86
N TYR A 96 -0.95 8.71 7.58
CA TYR A 96 -1.04 7.61 6.61
C TYR A 96 0.28 6.88 6.45
N LYS A 97 1.40 7.61 6.32
CA LYS A 97 2.72 7.00 6.23
C LYS A 97 3.05 6.19 7.48
N LYS A 98 2.76 6.75 8.66
CA LYS A 98 3.00 6.08 9.95
C LYS A 98 2.17 4.81 10.10
N GLU A 99 0.87 4.87 9.83
CA GLU A 99 -0.04 3.72 9.94
C GLU A 99 0.30 2.62 8.93
N ILE A 100 0.54 2.99 7.67
CA ILE A 100 0.92 2.03 6.63
C ILE A 100 2.21 1.28 7.02
N PHE A 101 3.23 2.02 7.49
CA PHE A 101 4.49 1.40 7.89
C PHE A 101 4.33 0.58 9.18
N ALA A 102 3.46 0.99 10.11
CA ALA A 102 3.11 0.19 11.27
C ALA A 102 2.46 -1.15 10.84
N TYR A 103 1.48 -1.14 9.93
CA TYR A 103 0.84 -2.36 9.43
C TYR A 103 1.83 -3.29 8.71
N ILE A 104 2.74 -2.74 7.91
CA ILE A 104 3.81 -3.54 7.28
C ILE A 104 4.71 -4.16 8.35
N ASN A 105 5.12 -3.37 9.35
CA ASN A 105 6.03 -3.83 10.40
C ASN A 105 5.39 -4.84 11.37
N GLU A 106 4.08 -4.75 11.62
CA GLU A 106 3.35 -5.67 12.47
C GLU A 106 2.96 -6.97 11.75
N ALA A 107 2.81 -6.91 10.42
CA ALA A 107 2.42 -8.07 9.61
C ALA A 107 3.38 -9.26 9.81
N LYS A 108 2.80 -10.47 9.82
CA LYS A 108 3.54 -11.73 9.89
C LYS A 108 3.04 -12.61 8.75
N LEU A 109 3.95 -13.36 8.14
CA LEU A 109 3.60 -14.31 7.09
C LEU A 109 2.51 -15.25 7.61
N GLU A 110 1.41 -15.35 6.88
CA GLU A 110 0.35 -16.32 7.15
C GLU A 110 0.86 -17.70 6.70
N GLY A 111 0.73 -18.68 7.58
CA GLY A 111 1.17 -20.06 7.35
C GLY A 111 0.26 -20.86 6.44
#